data_AF-A0A3D5JLD2-F1
#
_entry.id   AF-A0A3D5JLD2-F1
#
_cell.length_a   1.000
_cell.length_b   1.000
_cell.length_c   1.000
_cell.angle_alpha   90.00
_cell.angle_beta   90.00
_cell.angle_gamma   90.00
#
_symmetry.space_group_name_H-M   'P 1'
#
loop_
_entity.id
_entity.type
_entity.pdbx_description
1 polymer ?
#
loop_
_entity_poly.entity_id
_entity_poly.type
_entity_poly.pdbx_seq_one_letter_code
_entity_poly.pdbx_strand_id
1 'polypeptide(L)'
;MSSDKASVSAGPLRVGIAGLGVVGGEVARQLSHNGSSLAAVAGRDLVLTVVSARSRDADRGFDMAGIDWVDDARDIAGRDDVDIVVEMIGGE
;
A
#
# COMPACT_ATOMS: atom_id res chain seq x y z
N MET A 1 -18.74 -33.54 13.89
CA MET A 1 -18.18 -33.45 12.52
C MET A 1 -18.11 -31.98 12.17
N SER A 2 -17.15 -31.27 12.76
CA SER A 2 -15.79 -31.03 12.23
C SER A 2 -15.81 -30.21 10.95
N SER A 3 -15.72 -28.90 11.13
CA SER A 3 -14.69 -28.12 10.44
C SER A 3 -14.40 -26.89 11.28
N ASP A 4 -13.51 -27.08 12.27
CA ASP A 4 -12.57 -26.03 12.66
C ASP A 4 -11.70 -25.77 11.43
N LYS A 5 -12.19 -24.91 10.53
CA LYS A 5 -11.31 -24.22 9.59
C LYS A 5 -10.69 -23.13 10.44
N ALA A 6 -9.53 -23.41 11.04
CA ALA A 6 -8.71 -22.37 11.66
C ALA A 6 -8.60 -21.25 10.62
N SER A 7 -9.32 -20.14 10.83
CA SER A 7 -9.12 -18.97 10.01
C SER A 7 -7.74 -18.49 10.41
N VAL A 8 -6.73 -18.81 9.60
CA VAL A 8 -5.52 -18.03 9.60
C VAL A 8 -6.00 -16.64 9.23
N SER A 9 -6.22 -15.78 10.23
CA SER A 9 -6.33 -14.36 9.98
C SER A 9 -4.95 -13.96 9.51
N ALA A 10 -4.70 -14.10 8.21
CA ALA A 10 -3.51 -13.55 7.60
C ALA A 10 -3.45 -12.10 8.06
N GLY A 11 -2.33 -11.69 8.66
CA GLY A 11 -2.16 -10.34 9.18
C GLY A 11 -2.43 -9.26 8.13
N PRO A 12 -2.26 -7.97 8.42
CA PRO A 12 -2.42 -6.94 7.40
C PRO A 12 -1.58 -7.25 6.14
N LEU A 13 -2.11 -6.99 4.95
CA LEU A 13 -1.36 -7.03 3.71
C LEU A 13 -0.63 -5.69 3.57
N ARG A 14 0.69 -5.74 3.65
CA ARG A 14 1.56 -4.55 3.60
C ARG A 14 1.87 -4.20 2.15
N VAL A 15 1.52 -2.99 1.74
CA VAL A 15 1.57 -2.52 0.36
C VAL A 15 2.66 -1.47 0.23
N GLY A 16 3.54 -1.64 -0.75
CA GLY A 16 4.44 -0.60 -1.23
C GLY A 16 3.92 -0.02 -2.55
N ILE A 17 3.96 1.30 -2.71
CA ILE A 17 3.55 1.97 -3.96
C ILE A 17 4.74 2.65 -4.63
N ALA A 18 5.03 2.24 -5.86
CA ALA A 18 5.98 2.92 -6.73
C ALA A 18 5.23 3.80 -7.72
N GLY A 19 5.38 5.12 -7.62
CA GLY A 19 4.66 6.10 -8.43
C GLY A 19 3.43 6.67 -7.72
N LEU A 20 3.43 7.98 -7.50
CA LEU A 20 2.32 8.73 -6.90
C LEU A 20 1.85 9.87 -7.83
N GLY A 21 1.70 9.55 -9.12
CA GLY A 21 1.00 10.41 -10.08
C GLY A 21 -0.51 10.43 -9.78
N VAL A 22 -1.34 10.75 -10.79
CA VAL A 22 -2.81 10.80 -10.61
C VAL A 22 -3.36 9.47 -10.09
N VAL A 23 -3.01 8.36 -10.73
CA VAL A 23 -3.52 7.04 -10.34
C VAL A 23 -2.93 6.61 -9.00
N GLY A 24 -1.62 6.66 -8.85
CA GLY A 24 -0.97 6.19 -7.62
C GLY A 24 -1.30 7.02 -6.38
N GLY A 25 -1.46 8.33 -6.53
CA GLY A 25 -1.93 9.21 -5.46
C GLY A 25 -3.35 8.86 -5.01
N GLU A 26 -4.26 8.61 -5.96
CA GLU A 26 -5.64 8.22 -5.63
C GLU A 26 -5.69 6.83 -4.98
N VAL A 27 -4.90 5.86 -5.44
CA VAL A 27 -4.81 4.54 -4.80
C VAL A 27 -4.34 4.68 -3.34
N ALA A 28 -3.27 5.44 -3.10
CA ALA A 28 -2.79 5.71 -1.74
C ALA A 28 -3.85 6.41 -0.88
N ARG A 29 -4.57 7.38 -1.45
CA ARG A 29 -5.68 8.08 -0.78
C ARG A 29 -6.82 7.14 -0.39
N GLN A 30 -7.20 6.22 -1.28
CA GLN A 30 -8.25 5.23 -1.02
C GLN A 30 -7.83 4.22 0.05
N LEU A 31 -6.58 3.76 0.04
CA LEU A 31 -6.03 2.90 1.11
C LEU A 31 -6.09 3.60 2.46
N SER A 32 -5.76 4.89 2.52
CA SER A 32 -5.80 5.69 3.75
C SER A 32 -7.23 5.98 4.24
N HIS A 33 -8.12 6.46 3.38
CA HIS A 33 -9.46 6.93 3.80
C HIS A 33 -10.52 5.84 3.87
N ASN A 34 -10.41 4.81 3.04
CA ASN A 34 -11.44 3.78 2.87
C ASN A 34 -10.94 2.38 3.26
N GLY A 35 -9.89 2.31 4.09
CA GLY A 35 -9.24 1.06 4.50
C GLY A 35 -10.20 0.03 5.08
N SER A 36 -11.19 0.43 5.87
CA SER A 36 -12.19 -0.50 6.44
C SER A 36 -13.09 -1.15 5.38
N SER A 37 -13.58 -0.35 4.42
CA SER A 37 -14.39 -0.84 3.30
C SER A 37 -13.59 -1.78 2.40
N LEU A 38 -12.32 -1.44 2.13
CA LEU A 38 -11.42 -2.27 1.35
C LEU A 38 -11.10 -3.58 2.09
N ALA A 39 -10.84 -3.52 3.40
CA ALA A 39 -10.57 -4.68 4.23
C ALA A 39 -11.76 -5.66 4.27
N ALA A 40 -12.99 -5.15 4.29
CA ALA A 40 -14.20 -5.97 4.23
C ALA A 40 -14.29 -6.81 2.94
N VAL A 41 -13.78 -6.29 1.82
CA VAL A 41 -13.74 -7.00 0.53
C VAL A 41 -12.50 -7.89 0.42
N ALA A 42 -11.35 -7.41 0.88
CA ALA A 42 -10.08 -8.13 0.82
C ALA A 42 -9.96 -9.26 1.85
N GLY A 43 -10.80 -9.27 2.90
CA GLY A 43 -10.76 -10.23 3.99
C GLY A 43 -9.60 -10.03 4.98
N ARG A 44 -8.83 -8.94 4.82
CA ARG A 44 -7.72 -8.52 5.68
C ARG A 44 -7.42 -7.03 5.45
N ASP A 45 -6.80 -6.37 6.41
CA ASP A 45 -6.41 -4.97 6.28
C ASP A 45 -5.40 -4.78 5.15
N LEU A 46 -5.50 -3.65 4.45
CA LEU A 46 -4.53 -3.20 3.47
C LEU A 46 -3.76 -2.01 4.06
N VAL A 47 -2.47 -2.17 4.31
CA VAL A 47 -1.65 -1.17 5.00
C VAL A 47 -0.60 -0.67 4.04
N LEU A 48 -0.67 0.62 3.67
CA LEU A 48 0.39 1.28 2.92
C LEU A 48 1.58 1.51 3.85
N THR A 49 2.72 0.88 3.57
CA THR A 49 3.92 0.97 4.43
C THR A 49 5.01 1.86 3.85
N VAL A 50 5.12 1.92 2.51
CA VAL A 50 6.17 2.68 1.85
C VAL A 50 5.71 3.19 0.49
N VAL A 51 6.21 4.36 0.10
CA VAL A 51 5.99 4.95 -1.22
C VAL A 51 7.30 5.41 -1.86
N SER A 52 7.30 5.49 -3.19
CA SER A 52 8.35 6.13 -3.97
C SER A 52 7.74 7.00 -5.07
N ALA A 53 8.25 8.22 -5.24
CA ALA A 53 7.90 9.09 -6.35
C ALA A 53 8.99 10.14 -6.57
N ARG A 54 8.88 10.95 -7.63
CA ARG A 54 9.86 12.00 -7.93
C ARG A 54 9.79 13.23 -7.00
N SER A 55 8.60 13.53 -6.47
CA SER A 55 8.38 14.73 -5.65
C SER A 55 7.69 14.34 -4.34
N ARG A 56 8.41 14.59 -3.23
CA ARG A 56 7.98 14.41 -1.83
C ARG A 56 6.98 15.47 -1.38
N ASP A 57 7.19 16.71 -1.81
CA ASP A 57 6.45 17.87 -1.30
C ASP A 57 5.14 18.16 -2.06
N ALA A 58 4.79 17.33 -3.05
CA ALA A 58 3.52 17.47 -3.74
C ALA A 58 2.36 17.08 -2.82
N ASP A 59 1.36 17.96 -2.71
CA ASP A 59 0.11 17.60 -2.03
C ASP A 59 -0.61 16.48 -2.81
N ARG A 60 -0.95 15.41 -2.10
CA ARG A 60 -1.64 14.22 -2.63
C ARG A 60 -3.01 14.00 -2.00
N GLY A 61 -3.44 14.86 -1.08
CA GLY A 61 -4.73 14.75 -0.43
C GLY A 61 -4.89 13.55 0.49
N PHE A 62 -3.80 13.04 1.08
CA PHE A 62 -3.82 12.00 2.12
C PHE A 62 -2.68 12.19 3.13
N ASP A 63 -2.86 11.64 4.33
CA ASP A 63 -1.86 11.70 5.40
C ASP A 63 -0.74 10.68 5.16
N MET A 64 0.51 11.14 5.25
CA MET A 64 1.71 10.31 5.12
C MET A 64 2.23 9.79 6.47
N ALA A 65 1.52 10.05 7.58
CA ALA A 65 1.92 9.57 8.90
C ALA A 65 2.08 8.04 8.92
N GLY A 66 3.28 7.58 9.30
CA GLY A 66 3.61 6.15 9.37
C GLY A 66 3.88 5.48 8.03
N ILE A 67 3.96 6.24 6.92
CA ILE A 67 4.32 5.75 5.60
C ILE A 67 5.76 6.17 5.30
N ASP A 68 6.63 5.20 5.06
CA ASP A 68 8.01 5.44 4.68
C ASP A 68 8.12 5.97 3.25
N TRP A 69 9.22 6.68 2.98
CA TRP A 69 9.58 7.12 1.64
C TRP A 69 10.92 6.52 1.20
N VAL A 70 10.99 6.00 -0.02
CA VAL A 70 12.25 5.63 -0.67
C VAL A 70 12.42 6.38 -1.99
N ASP A 71 13.63 6.85 -2.25
CA ASP A 71 13.93 7.65 -3.44
C ASP A 71 14.04 6.77 -4.70
N ASP A 72 14.51 5.53 -4.56
CA ASP A 72 14.51 4.53 -5.63
C ASP A 72 13.37 3.53 -5.43
N ALA A 73 12.49 3.39 -6.42
CA ALA A 73 11.36 2.47 -6.36
C ALA A 73 11.80 1.00 -6.21
N ARG A 74 13.01 0.65 -6.67
CA ARG A 74 13.58 -0.71 -6.53
C ARG A 74 13.82 -1.08 -5.08
N ASP A 75 14.07 -0.09 -4.22
CA ASP A 75 14.31 -0.33 -2.80
C ASP A 75 13.07 -0.87 -2.09
N ILE A 76 11.85 -0.62 -2.63
CA ILE A 76 10.60 -1.18 -2.10
C ILE A 76 10.63 -2.72 -2.13
N ALA A 77 11.17 -3.31 -3.19
CA ALA A 77 11.16 -4.76 -3.38
C ALA A 77 12.07 -5.52 -2.40
N GLY A 78 13.04 -4.83 -1.79
CA GLY A 78 13.97 -5.41 -0.82
C GLY A 78 13.49 -5.32 0.63
N ARG A 79 12.29 -4.76 0.89
CA ARG A 79 11.80 -4.51 2.25
C ARG A 79 11.06 -5.70 2.82
N ASP A 80 11.45 -6.11 4.04
CA ASP A 80 10.77 -7.16 4.80
C ASP A 80 9.37 -6.75 5.30
N ASP A 81 9.06 -5.46 5.23
CA ASP A 81 7.77 -4.88 5.61
C ASP A 81 6.84 -4.55 4.43
N VAL A 82 7.12 -5.15 3.27
CA VAL A 82 6.27 -5.07 2.08
C VAL A 82 5.91 -6.48 1.62
N ASP A 83 4.61 -6.76 1.50
CA ASP A 83 4.12 -8.04 0.97
C ASP A 83 3.83 -7.95 -0.53
N ILE A 84 3.39 -6.79 -1.01
CA ILE A 84 3.06 -6.53 -2.42
C ILE A 84 3.56 -5.15 -2.84
N VAL A 85 4.09 -5.06 -4.05
CA VAL A 85 4.43 -3.79 -4.72
C VAL A 85 3.39 -3.50 -5.80
N VAL A 86 2.88 -2.27 -5.82
CA VAL A 86 2.02 -1.74 -6.90
C VAL A 86 2.79 -0.66 -7.64
N GLU A 87 3.12 -0.91 -8.90
CA GLU A 87 3.90 0.00 -9.74
C GLU A 87 2.98 0.81 -10.67
N MET A 88 3.16 2.13 -10.64
CA MET A 88 2.34 3.17 -11.29
C MET A 88 3.20 4.40 -11.65
N ILE A 89 4.50 4.22 -11.91
CA ILE A 89 5.44 5.24 -12.36
C ILE A 89 5.12 5.62 -13.81
N GLY A 90 4.79 4.63 -14.64
CA GLY A 90 4.62 4.78 -16.08
C GLY A 90 5.95 4.74 -16.85
N GLY A 91 5.88 4.48 -18.15
CA GLY A 91 7.02 4.37 -19.07
C GLY A 91 6.57 4.40 -20.54
N GLU A 92 7.52 4.38 -21.47
CA GLU A 92 7.27 4.15 -22.90
C GLU A 92 7.43 2.67 -23.29
#